data_AF-A0A968HR05-F1
#
_entry.id   AF-A0A968HR05-F1
#
_cell.length_a   1.000
_cell.length_b   1.000
_cell.length_c   1.000
_cell.angle_alpha   90.00
_cell.angle_beta   90.00
_cell.angle_gamma   90.00
#
_symmetry.space_group_name_H-M   'P 1'
#
loop_
_entity.id
_entity.type
_entity.pdbx_description
1 polymer ?
#
loop_
_entity_poly.entity_id
_entity_poly.type
_entity_poly.pdbx_seq_one_letter_code
_entity_poly.pdbx_strand_id
1 'polypeptide(L)'
;MLKNQQPPPEQPSSTRKGWLSFAAVLVATLGLDLWTKQWAWDRLRLDGPVVVWEGVLELAFAYNRGTSFSLVREVEHPIVFLPITALIVAWLLVMVRSLAPGQLRFVAIGLAIGGVAIF
;
A
#
# COMPACT_ATOMS: atom_id res chain seq x y z
N MET A 1 -9.61 24.42 -48.07
CA MET A 1 -8.51 24.47 -47.08
C MET A 1 -8.81 23.49 -45.95
N LEU A 2 -8.47 22.22 -46.12
CA LEU A 2 -8.58 21.19 -45.09
C LEU A 2 -7.28 21.21 -44.28
N LYS A 3 -7.25 21.97 -43.18
CA LYS A 3 -6.10 22.01 -42.28
C LYS A 3 -6.02 20.69 -41.52
N ASN A 4 -4.93 19.96 -41.77
CA ASN A 4 -4.28 18.98 -40.91
C ASN A 4 -4.88 18.88 -39.49
N GLN A 5 -5.82 17.95 -39.31
CA GLN A 5 -6.14 17.38 -38.01
C GLN A 5 -5.19 16.19 -37.83
N GLN A 6 -3.91 16.46 -37.63
CA GLN A 6 -3.04 15.42 -37.07
C GLN A 6 -3.57 15.15 -35.65
N PRO A 7 -3.87 13.89 -35.29
CA PRO A 7 -4.24 13.57 -33.92
C PRO A 7 -3.12 14.09 -32.98
N PRO A 8 -3.45 14.54 -31.76
CA PRO A 8 -2.45 15.00 -30.81
C PRO A 8 -1.37 13.93 -30.69
N PRO A 9 -0.08 14.29 -30.65
CA PRO A 9 0.97 13.31 -30.43
C PRO A 9 0.62 12.52 -29.17
N GLU A 10 0.53 11.20 -29.29
CA GLU A 10 0.45 10.32 -28.11
C GLU A 10 1.52 10.79 -27.12
N GLN A 11 1.18 10.83 -25.82
CA GLN A 11 2.12 11.19 -24.76
C GLN A 11 2.71 9.91 -24.14
N PRO A 12 3.68 9.21 -24.78
CA PRO A 12 4.22 7.96 -24.26
C PRO A 12 5.12 8.14 -23.03
N SER A 13 5.42 9.37 -22.61
CA SER A 13 6.38 9.63 -21.52
C SER A 13 5.76 9.74 -20.12
N SER A 14 4.49 10.15 -19.97
CA SER A 14 3.88 10.35 -18.64
C SER A 14 3.41 9.03 -18.02
N THR A 15 2.88 8.12 -18.83
CA THR A 15 2.36 6.82 -18.38
C THR A 15 3.48 5.88 -17.90
N ARG A 16 4.62 5.80 -18.62
CA ARG A 16 5.77 4.97 -18.22
C ARG A 16 6.37 5.44 -16.89
N LYS A 17 6.51 6.76 -16.71
CA LYS A 17 6.95 7.35 -15.43
C LYS A 17 5.98 7.05 -14.30
N GLY A 18 4.67 7.09 -14.58
CA GLY A 18 3.62 6.66 -13.65
C GLY A 18 3.84 5.22 -13.16
N TRP A 19 3.94 4.26 -14.08
CA TRP A 19 4.16 2.85 -13.72
C TRP A 19 5.47 2.59 -12.96
N LEU A 20 6.55 3.28 -13.32
CA LEU A 20 7.81 3.20 -12.57
C LEU A 20 7.65 3.73 -11.14
N SER A 21 6.96 4.87 -10.97
CA SER A 21 6.69 5.42 -9.65
C SER A 21 5.80 4.49 -8.81
N PHE A 22 4.80 3.86 -9.43
CA PHE A 22 3.96 2.86 -8.78
C PHE A 22 4.79 1.66 -8.29
N ALA A 23 5.61 1.09 -9.16
CA ALA A 23 6.43 -0.07 -8.81
C ALA A 23 7.45 0.26 -7.72
N ALA A 24 8.12 1.41 -7.82
CA ALA A 24 9.10 1.86 -6.83
C ALA A 24 8.45 2.07 -5.45
N VAL A 25 7.29 2.73 -5.41
CA VAL A 25 6.54 2.97 -4.17
C VAL A 25 6.07 1.64 -3.58
N LEU A 26 5.48 0.76 -4.39
CA LEU A 26 5.00 -0.54 -3.94
C LEU A 26 6.12 -1.36 -3.29
N VAL A 27 7.26 -1.50 -3.98
CA VAL A 27 8.41 -2.25 -3.45
C VAL A 27 8.96 -1.61 -2.17
N ALA A 28 9.10 -0.29 -2.15
CA ALA A 28 9.57 0.42 -0.95
C ALA A 28 8.63 0.20 0.23
N THR A 29 7.31 0.32 0.03
CA THR A 29 6.32 0.14 1.09
C THR A 29 6.28 -1.28 1.63
N LEU A 30 6.28 -2.29 0.75
CA LEU A 30 6.29 -3.70 1.15
C LEU A 30 7.59 -4.05 1.88
N GLY A 31 8.73 -3.59 1.35
CA GLY A 31 10.04 -3.85 1.93
C GLY A 31 10.17 -3.22 3.32
N LEU A 32 9.76 -1.97 3.48
CA LEU A 32 9.80 -1.28 4.78
C LEU A 32 8.83 -1.91 5.78
N ASP A 33 7.62 -2.27 5.38
CA ASP A 33 6.65 -2.90 6.28
C ASP A 33 7.14 -4.27 6.79
N LEU A 34 7.55 -5.16 5.88
CA LEU A 34 8.04 -6.49 6.27
C LEU A 34 9.31 -6.40 7.11
N TRP A 35 10.23 -5.49 6.75
CA TRP A 35 11.45 -5.28 7.52
C TRP A 35 11.17 -4.75 8.92
N THR A 36 10.27 -3.77 9.06
CA THR A 36 9.91 -3.21 10.38
C THR A 36 9.14 -4.21 11.24
N LYS A 37 8.27 -5.04 10.65
CA LYS A 37 7.61 -6.17 11.34
C LYS A 37 8.61 -7.20 11.84
N GLN A 38 9.59 -7.57 11.01
CA GLN A 38 10.66 -8.50 11.41
C GLN A 38 11.48 -7.90 12.56
N TRP A 39 11.88 -6.63 12.44
CA TRP A 39 12.60 -5.93 13.51
C TRP A 39 11.79 -5.89 14.82
N ALA A 40 10.48 -5.61 14.75
CA ALA A 40 9.61 -5.60 15.92
C ALA A 40 9.47 -7.00 16.56
N TRP A 41 9.42 -8.06 15.73
CA TRP A 41 9.41 -9.44 16.19
C TRP A 41 10.68 -9.84 16.94
N ASP A 42 11.83 -9.38 16.45
CA ASP A 42 13.15 -9.72 17.00
C ASP A 42 13.51 -8.87 18.22
N ARG A 43 13.04 -7.62 18.29
CA ARG A 43 13.38 -6.67 19.36
C ARG A 43 12.22 -6.43 20.31
N LEU A 44 11.16 -5.78 19.85
CA LEU A 44 10.08 -5.29 20.71
C LEU A 44 9.32 -6.40 21.44
N ARG A 45 9.21 -7.59 20.82
CA ARG A 45 8.56 -8.76 21.44
C ARG A 45 9.35 -9.33 22.62
N LEU A 46 10.69 -9.24 22.58
CA LEU A 46 11.58 -9.82 23.58
C LEU A 46 12.02 -8.78 24.62
N ASP A 47 12.42 -7.61 24.14
CA ASP A 47 13.02 -6.53 24.93
C ASP A 47 11.97 -5.57 25.51
N GLY A 48 10.75 -5.58 24.99
CA GLY A 48 9.66 -4.68 25.38
C GLY A 48 9.56 -3.39 24.53
N PRO A 49 8.63 -2.48 24.87
CA PRO A 49 8.39 -1.27 24.08
C PRO A 49 9.57 -0.28 24.07
N VAL A 50 9.71 0.46 22.97
CA VAL A 50 10.71 1.53 22.81
C VAL A 50 10.01 2.89 22.74
N VAL A 51 10.27 3.75 23.72
CA VAL A 51 9.78 5.13 23.72
C VAL A 51 10.68 5.98 22.82
N VAL A 52 10.10 6.52 21.74
CA VAL A 52 10.82 7.38 20.78
C VAL A 52 10.66 8.85 21.18
N TRP A 53 9.45 9.22 21.63
CA TRP A 53 9.15 10.53 22.19
C TRP A 53 8.21 10.35 23.37
N GLU A 54 8.73 10.65 24.56
CA GLU A 54 7.99 10.55 25.82
C GLU A 54 6.65 11.32 25.75
N GLY A 55 5.56 10.61 26.04
CA GLY A 55 4.19 11.14 26.00
C GLY A 55 3.58 11.29 24.60
N VAL A 56 4.30 10.95 23.52
CA VAL A 56 3.83 11.13 22.14
C VAL A 56 3.93 9.86 21.29
N LEU A 57 5.06 9.15 21.32
CA LEU A 57 5.31 8.00 20.46
C LEU A 57 6.07 6.88 21.18
N GLU A 58 5.43 5.72 21.25
CA GLU A 58 6.00 4.46 21.73
C GLU A 58 5.83 3.38 20.65
N LEU A 59 6.89 2.63 20.40
CA LEU A 59 6.88 1.46 19.53
C LEU A 59 6.69 0.22 20.39
N ALA A 60 5.53 -0.43 20.26
CA ALA A 60 5.20 -1.64 20.99
C ALA A 60 4.89 -2.80 20.03
N PHE A 61 5.24 -4.02 20.44
CA PHE A 61 4.87 -5.23 19.71
C PHE A 61 3.43 -5.63 20.04
N ALA A 62 2.61 -5.82 19.02
CA ALA A 62 1.23 -6.27 19.18
C ALA A 62 0.79 -7.16 18.01
N TYR A 63 -0.10 -8.11 18.31
CA TYR A 63 -0.82 -8.86 17.29
C TYR A 63 -2.18 -8.22 17.03
N ASN A 64 -2.52 -8.02 15.76
CA ASN A 64 -3.88 -7.67 15.36
C ASN A 64 -4.63 -8.94 14.93
N ARG A 65 -5.50 -9.47 15.79
CA ARG A 65 -6.33 -10.65 15.52
C ARG A 65 -7.75 -10.31 15.03
N GLY A 66 -8.03 -9.03 14.80
CA GLY A 66 -9.36 -8.53 14.48
C GLY A 66 -9.32 -7.36 13.49
N THR A 67 -10.41 -6.60 13.42
CA THR A 67 -10.51 -5.42 12.57
C THR A 67 -10.07 -4.16 13.30
N SER A 68 -9.58 -3.16 12.55
CA SER A 68 -9.36 -1.82 13.07
C SER A 68 -10.63 -1.33 13.79
N PHE A 69 -10.48 -0.77 15.00
CA PHE A 69 -11.56 -0.30 15.89
C PHE A 69 -12.37 -1.38 16.63
N SER A 70 -11.90 -2.62 16.69
CA SER A 70 -12.58 -3.70 17.42
C SER A 70 -14.05 -3.93 16.99
N LEU A 71 -14.39 -3.57 15.75
CA LEU A 71 -15.71 -3.89 15.16
C LEU A 71 -15.94 -5.40 15.17
N VAL A 72 -14.86 -6.15 14.96
CA VAL A 72 -14.79 -7.59 15.21
C VAL A 72 -13.60 -7.82 16.13
N ARG A 73 -13.88 -8.32 17.34
CA ARG A 73 -12.89 -8.48 18.42
C ARG A 73 -11.87 -9.57 18.10
N GLU A 74 -12.35 -10.70 17.61
CA GLU A 74 -11.53 -11.83 17.20
C GLU A 74 -12.16 -12.46 15.96
N VAL A 75 -11.33 -12.72 14.95
CA VAL A 75 -11.73 -13.51 13.78
C VAL A 75 -11.12 -14.89 13.94
N GLU A 76 -11.95 -15.90 14.19
CA GLU A 76 -11.53 -17.29 14.38
C GLU A 76 -10.75 -17.84 13.17
N HIS A 77 -11.05 -17.33 11.97
CA HIS A 77 -10.42 -17.73 10.73
C HIS A 77 -9.87 -16.51 9.97
N PRO A 78 -8.67 -15.99 10.31
CA PRO A 78 -8.10 -14.79 9.68
C PRO A 78 -8.00 -14.87 8.15
N ILE A 79 -7.95 -16.09 7.60
CA ILE A 79 -7.96 -16.35 6.15
C ILE A 79 -9.18 -15.77 5.43
N VAL A 80 -10.28 -15.47 6.14
CA VAL A 80 -11.45 -14.80 5.54
C VAL A 80 -11.14 -13.39 5.02
N PHE A 81 -10.07 -12.75 5.50
CA PHE A 81 -9.62 -11.46 4.98
C PHE A 81 -8.87 -11.59 3.65
N LEU A 82 -8.32 -12.75 3.32
CA LEU A 82 -7.58 -12.98 2.08
C LEU A 82 -8.41 -12.71 0.81
N PRO A 83 -9.65 -13.23 0.65
CA PRO A 83 -10.46 -12.90 -0.53
C PRO A 83 -10.82 -11.41 -0.59
N ILE A 84 -11.12 -10.78 0.57
CA ILE A 84 -11.42 -9.34 0.64
C ILE A 84 -10.22 -8.52 0.18
N THR A 85 -9.03 -8.87 0.68
CA THR A 85 -7.75 -8.26 0.31
C THR A 85 -7.49 -8.41 -1.19
N ALA A 86 -7.66 -9.61 -1.73
CA ALA A 86 -7.47 -9.89 -3.15
C ALA A 86 -8.44 -9.06 -4.02
N LEU A 87 -9.71 -8.94 -3.62
CA LEU A 87 -10.69 -8.11 -4.32
C LEU A 87 -10.32 -6.62 -4.30
N ILE A 88 -9.86 -6.10 -3.16
CA ILE A 88 -9.42 -4.70 -3.03
C ILE A 88 -8.19 -4.45 -3.93
N VAL A 89 -7.18 -5.33 -3.87
CA VAL A 89 -5.99 -5.22 -4.72
C VAL A 89 -6.37 -5.27 -6.21
N ALA A 90 -7.22 -6.22 -6.62
CA ALA A 90 -7.70 -6.31 -7.99
C ALA A 90 -8.43 -5.04 -8.43
N TRP A 91 -9.31 -4.49 -7.60
CA TRP A 91 -10.01 -3.25 -7.88
C TRP A 91 -9.06 -2.06 -8.02
N LEU A 92 -8.08 -1.93 -7.13
CA LEU A 92 -7.04 -0.88 -7.20
C LEU A 92 -6.18 -1.00 -8.46
N LEU A 93 -5.84 -2.23 -8.90
CA LEU A 93 -5.12 -2.48 -10.14
C LEU A 93 -5.95 -2.20 -11.41
N VAL A 94 -7.28 -2.33 -11.34
CA VAL A 94 -8.16 -1.85 -12.42
C VAL A 94 -8.18 -0.33 -12.43
N MET A 95 -8.28 0.30 -11.26
CA MET A 95 -8.31 1.75 -11.10
C MET A 95 -7.02 2.44 -11.60
N VAL A 96 -5.85 1.82 -11.40
CA VAL A 96 -4.60 2.37 -11.95
C VAL A 96 -4.56 2.36 -13.49
N ARG A 97 -5.37 1.49 -14.13
CA ARG A 97 -5.45 1.35 -15.59
C ARG A 97 -6.54 2.20 -16.24
N SER A 98 -7.62 2.51 -15.54
CA SER A 98 -8.84 3.09 -16.15
C SER A 98 -8.96 4.61 -16.05
N LEU A 99 -8.14 5.30 -15.24
CA LEU A 99 -8.26 6.75 -15.05
C LEU A 99 -7.11 7.54 -15.68
N ALA A 100 -7.42 8.80 -16.05
CA ALA A 100 -6.51 9.73 -16.74
C ALA A 100 -5.12 9.85 -16.07
N PRO A 101 -4.04 9.99 -16.86
CA PRO A 101 -2.66 9.92 -16.36
C PRO A 101 -2.33 11.04 -15.39
N GLY A 102 -1.83 10.68 -14.20
CA GLY A 102 -1.31 11.61 -13.20
C GLY A 102 -0.38 10.89 -12.21
N GLN A 103 0.85 11.38 -12.07
CA GLN A 103 1.91 10.71 -11.30
C GLN A 103 1.55 10.49 -9.82
N LEU A 104 0.88 11.45 -9.20
CA LEU A 104 0.40 11.35 -7.81
C LEU A 104 -0.51 10.13 -7.59
N ARG A 105 -1.27 9.73 -8.62
CA ARG A 105 -2.23 8.63 -8.53
C ARG A 105 -1.54 7.29 -8.49
N PHE A 106 -0.49 7.12 -9.31
CA PHE A 106 0.35 5.93 -9.30
C PHE A 106 1.04 5.76 -7.95
N VAL A 107 1.52 6.85 -7.36
CA VAL A 107 2.08 6.85 -6.00
C VAL A 107 1.01 6.47 -4.97
N ALA A 108 -0.17 7.11 -5.01
CA ALA A 108 -1.25 6.84 -4.06
C ALA A 108 -1.75 5.40 -4.13
N ILE A 109 -1.94 4.84 -5.32
CA ILE A 109 -2.36 3.45 -5.50
C ILE A 109 -1.23 2.48 -5.09
N GLY A 110 0.03 2.84 -5.36
CA GLY A 110 1.19 2.07 -4.90
C GLY A 110 1.24 1.97 -3.37
N LEU A 111 1.04 3.09 -2.67
CA LEU A 111 0.93 3.15 -1.21
C LEU A 111 -0.23 2.30 -0.69
N ALA A 112 -1.41 2.42 -1.31
CA ALA A 112 -2.60 1.69 -0.89
C ALA A 112 -2.44 0.17 -1.04
N ILE A 113 -1.93 -0.30 -2.19
CA ILE A 113 -1.68 -1.73 -2.41
C ILE A 113 -0.58 -2.24 -1.49
N GLY A 114 0.49 -1.47 -1.30
CA GLY A 114 1.57 -1.83 -0.37
C GLY A 114 1.09 -2.04 1.07
N GLY A 115 0.14 -1.22 1.54
CA GLY A 115 -0.45 -1.39 2.87
C GLY A 115 -1.46 -2.54 2.98
N VAL A 116 -2.21 -2.83 1.91
CA VAL A 116 -3.26 -3.87 1.91
C VAL A 116 -2.68 -5.28 1.74
N ALA A 117 -1.59 -5.44 1.01
CA ALA A 117 -1.06 -6.75 0.62
C ALA A 117 -0.42 -7.56 1.76
N ILE A 118 -0.50 -7.11 3.02
CA ILE A 118 0.23 -7.69 4.15
C ILE A 118 -0.72 -7.90 5.34
N PHE A 119 -1.32 -9.08 5.38
CA PHE A 119 -2.08 -9.63 6.52
C PHE A 119 -1.29 -10.76 7.17
#